data_AF-A0A350XCN7-F1
#
_entry.id   AF-A0A350XCN7-F1
#
_cell.length_a   1.000
_cell.length_b   1.000
_cell.length_c   1.000
_cell.angle_alpha   90.00
_cell.angle_beta   90.00
_cell.angle_gamma   90.00
#
_symmetry.space_group_name_H-M   'P 1'
#
loop_
_entity.id
_entity.type
_entity.pdbx_description
1 polymer ?
#
loop_
_entity_poly.entity_id
_entity_poly.type
_entity_poly.pdbx_seq_one_letter_code
_entity_poly.pdbx_strand_id
1 'polypeptide(L)'
;MENFILWSVSFDEQVRELSFFATPVQIKRINKGTQEMVREMINDLGISPSPFEKWTVDHFFTNYLMDYPPSENWEDIWADTCEIKLQLAVPIKLESKDTELIRTFARDKSWNGESSYLPSKCVVVADFYSPESLAKAKKILDRVGKLRENASLIDELHSEVPYVPKQLFTKIHEAYLELETYQGKTPSELSVRQRAGVPKQLILYLGVFDQKFFIDGAKLAKAVSDLVYELDGTTTWNETTDPYQYS
;
A
#
# COMPACT_ATOMS: atom_id res chain seq x y z
N MET A 1 -2.62 9.70 -24.13
CA MET A 1 -3.06 8.66 -23.18
C MET A 1 -2.09 8.65 -22.02
N GLU A 2 -2.62 8.70 -20.81
CA GLU A 2 -1.88 8.78 -19.54
C GLU A 2 -1.13 7.47 -19.29
N ASN A 3 0.03 7.54 -18.62
CA ASN A 3 0.83 6.35 -18.32
C ASN A 3 0.65 5.89 -16.87
N PHE A 4 0.50 6.83 -15.94
CA PHE A 4 0.41 6.53 -14.51
C PHE A 4 -0.65 7.39 -13.80
N ILE A 5 -1.18 6.88 -12.70
CA ILE A 5 -1.93 7.59 -11.68
C ILE A 5 -1.00 7.78 -10.48
N LEU A 6 -0.79 9.02 -10.08
CA LEU A 6 -0.05 9.42 -8.89
C LEU A 6 -1.03 9.64 -7.75
N TRP A 7 -0.71 9.11 -6.57
CA TRP A 7 -1.63 9.15 -5.43
C TRP A 7 -0.90 9.07 -4.09
N SER A 8 -1.63 9.40 -3.02
CA SER A 8 -1.15 9.47 -1.64
C SER A 8 0.16 10.27 -1.53
N VAL A 9 0.16 11.50 -2.00
CA VAL A 9 1.35 12.36 -1.95
C VAL A 9 1.63 12.74 -0.49
N SER A 10 2.90 12.68 -0.11
CA SER A 10 3.36 12.91 1.26
C SER A 10 4.66 13.70 1.27
N PHE A 11 4.81 14.58 2.25
CA PHE A 11 6.07 15.29 2.48
C PHE A 11 6.44 15.20 3.96
N ASP A 12 7.63 14.67 4.25
CA ASP A 12 8.23 14.69 5.57
C ASP A 12 9.17 15.90 5.69
N GLU A 13 8.73 16.93 6.41
CA GLU A 13 9.49 18.16 6.59
C GLU A 13 10.81 17.95 7.37
N GLN A 14 10.86 16.95 8.26
CA GLN A 14 12.03 16.73 9.14
C GLN A 14 13.21 16.23 8.33
N VAL A 15 12.96 15.30 7.41
CA VAL A 15 13.99 14.73 6.53
C VAL A 15 13.95 15.31 5.11
N ARG A 16 13.02 16.22 4.79
CA ARG A 16 12.82 16.81 3.45
C ARG A 16 12.61 15.75 2.36
N GLU A 17 11.83 14.72 2.68
CA GLU A 17 11.51 13.63 1.76
C GLU A 17 10.10 13.82 1.18
N LEU A 18 10.00 13.89 -0.14
CA LEU A 18 8.74 13.79 -0.87
C LEU A 18 8.52 12.34 -1.26
N SER A 19 7.33 11.79 -1.00
CA SER A 19 6.95 10.47 -1.47
C SER A 19 5.54 10.42 -2.02
N PHE A 20 5.35 9.66 -3.09
CA PHE A 20 4.05 9.41 -3.69
C PHE A 20 4.05 8.00 -4.29
N PHE A 21 2.86 7.44 -4.47
CA PHE A 21 2.68 6.19 -5.20
C PHE A 21 2.38 6.47 -6.66
N ALA A 22 2.84 5.59 -7.53
CA ALA A 22 2.55 5.62 -8.96
C ALA A 22 2.05 4.24 -9.41
N THR A 23 0.81 4.21 -9.89
CA THR A 23 0.17 3.00 -10.43
C THR A 23 0.03 3.15 -11.95
N PRO A 24 0.51 2.20 -12.76
CA PRO A 24 0.45 2.27 -14.20
C PRO A 24 -0.98 2.06 -14.71
N VAL A 25 -1.39 2.87 -15.69
CA VAL A 25 -2.68 2.77 -16.38
C VAL A 25 -2.58 1.84 -17.60
N GLN A 26 -1.36 1.63 -18.09
CA GLN A 26 -1.08 0.84 -19.28
C GLN A 26 -0.04 -0.24 -18.98
N ILE A 27 0.40 -0.95 -20.02
CA ILE A 27 1.48 -1.93 -19.91
C ILE A 27 2.84 -1.33 -19.51
N LYS A 28 3.00 0.00 -19.58
CA LYS A 28 4.24 0.67 -19.19
C LYS A 28 4.47 0.53 -17.69
N ARG A 29 5.70 0.22 -17.32
CA ARG A 29 6.16 0.15 -15.93
C ARG A 29 7.31 1.12 -15.69
N ILE A 30 7.66 1.27 -14.43
CA ILE A 30 8.83 2.01 -13.99
C ILE A 30 9.88 0.97 -13.63
N ASN A 31 11.11 1.14 -14.08
CA ASN A 31 12.23 0.33 -13.63
C ASN A 31 12.95 1.08 -12.51
N LYS A 32 13.96 1.87 -12.86
CA LYS A 32 14.66 2.75 -11.92
C LYS A 32 14.10 4.16 -11.92
N GLY A 33 13.25 4.50 -12.89
CA GLY A 33 12.88 5.88 -13.19
C GLY A 33 14.04 6.64 -13.86
N THR A 34 13.71 7.70 -14.60
CA THR A 34 14.69 8.69 -15.06
C THR A 34 14.42 10.04 -14.43
N GLN A 35 15.43 10.92 -14.44
CA GLN A 35 15.29 12.26 -13.90
C GLN A 35 14.17 13.05 -14.60
N GLU A 36 14.02 12.88 -15.92
CA GLU A 36 12.96 13.52 -16.70
C GLU A 36 11.58 13.04 -16.26
N MET A 37 11.39 11.73 -16.11
CA MET A 37 10.14 11.14 -15.64
C MET A 37 9.76 11.69 -14.28
N VAL A 38 10.70 11.64 -13.33
CA VAL A 38 10.47 12.08 -11.95
C VAL A 38 10.16 13.59 -11.90
N ARG A 39 10.86 14.40 -12.70
CA ARG A 39 10.58 15.85 -12.79
C ARG A 39 9.19 16.13 -13.36
N GLU A 40 8.77 15.39 -14.37
CA GLU A 40 7.41 15.51 -14.94
C GLU A 40 6.35 15.16 -13.90
N MET A 41 6.52 14.04 -13.17
CA MET A 41 5.61 13.66 -12.08
C MET A 41 5.51 14.73 -10.99
N ILE A 42 6.63 15.27 -10.50
CA ILE A 42 6.63 16.34 -9.49
C ILE A 42 5.88 17.58 -9.99
N ASN A 43 6.10 17.97 -11.25
CA ASN A 43 5.41 19.11 -11.85
C ASN A 43 3.90 18.86 -11.95
N ASP A 44 3.49 17.64 -12.34
CA ASP A 44 2.07 17.26 -12.42
C ASP A 44 1.41 17.25 -11.03
N LEU A 45 2.18 16.98 -9.96
CA LEU A 45 1.74 17.13 -8.56
C LEU A 45 1.60 18.60 -8.12
N GLY A 46 1.83 19.58 -9.00
CA GLY A 46 1.77 21.01 -8.69
C GLY A 46 2.95 21.50 -7.86
N ILE A 47 3.99 20.68 -7.66
CA ILE A 47 5.16 21.03 -6.87
C ILE A 47 6.12 21.79 -7.78
N SER A 48 6.42 23.04 -7.41
CA SER A 48 7.38 23.86 -8.16
C SER A 48 8.72 23.13 -8.28
N PRO A 49 9.40 23.21 -9.44
CA PRO A 49 10.60 22.44 -9.73
C PRO A 49 11.68 22.70 -8.69
N SER A 50 11.71 21.81 -7.70
CA SER A 50 12.67 21.83 -6.61
C SER A 50 13.79 20.89 -7.00
N PRO A 51 15.06 21.30 -6.85
CA PRO A 51 16.17 20.40 -7.11
C PRO A 51 16.08 19.20 -6.16
N PHE A 52 16.10 18.00 -6.75
CA PHE A 52 16.26 16.73 -6.05
C PHE A 52 17.54 16.07 -6.54
N GLU A 53 18.31 15.49 -5.62
CA GLU A 53 19.60 14.89 -5.94
C GLU A 53 19.50 13.39 -6.19
N LYS A 54 18.57 12.73 -5.49
CA LYS A 54 18.40 11.27 -5.50
C LYS A 54 16.92 10.94 -5.39
N TRP A 55 16.56 9.83 -6.01
CA TRP A 55 15.26 9.19 -5.83
C TRP A 55 15.43 7.69 -5.70
N THR A 56 14.41 7.05 -5.12
CA THR A 56 14.27 5.60 -5.10
C THR A 56 12.91 5.22 -5.65
N VAL A 57 12.85 4.05 -6.29
CA VAL A 57 11.61 3.43 -6.74
C VAL A 57 11.50 2.09 -6.04
N ASP A 58 10.43 1.87 -5.28
CA ASP A 58 10.17 0.62 -4.58
C ASP A 58 8.86 -0.02 -5.08
N HIS A 59 8.95 -1.23 -5.64
CA HIS A 59 7.84 -1.90 -6.32
C HIS A 59 7.04 -2.81 -5.39
N PHE A 60 5.71 -2.81 -5.54
CA PHE A 60 4.80 -3.66 -4.79
C PHE A 60 3.46 -3.85 -5.51
N PHE A 61 2.71 -4.88 -5.13
CA PHE A 61 1.31 -5.06 -5.51
C PHE A 61 0.38 -4.60 -4.39
N THR A 62 -0.70 -3.92 -4.77
CA THR A 62 -1.78 -3.51 -3.87
C THR A 62 -3.13 -3.55 -4.59
N ASN A 63 -4.21 -3.79 -3.87
CA ASN A 63 -5.58 -3.74 -4.37
C ASN A 63 -6.30 -2.42 -4.02
N TYR A 64 -5.56 -1.40 -3.57
CA TYR A 64 -6.14 -0.17 -3.04
C TYR A 64 -6.94 0.66 -4.06
N LEU A 65 -6.51 0.64 -5.33
CA LEU A 65 -7.19 1.32 -6.45
C LEU A 65 -8.09 0.37 -7.28
N MET A 66 -8.47 -0.78 -6.73
CA MET A 66 -9.29 -1.77 -7.43
C MET A 66 -10.69 -1.20 -7.74
N ASP A 67 -11.16 -1.42 -8.97
CA ASP A 67 -12.53 -1.12 -9.40
C ASP A 67 -13.52 -2.20 -8.92
N TYR A 68 -14.78 -1.82 -8.67
CA TYR A 68 -15.88 -2.76 -8.38
C TYR A 68 -16.80 -2.95 -9.59
N PRO A 69 -17.27 -4.19 -9.89
CA PRO A 69 -16.94 -5.44 -9.20
C PRO A 69 -15.52 -5.94 -9.52
N PRO A 70 -14.90 -6.71 -8.60
CA PRO A 70 -13.56 -7.24 -8.83
C PRO A 70 -13.53 -8.21 -10.02
N SER A 71 -12.47 -8.12 -10.82
CA SER A 71 -12.18 -9.05 -11.92
C SER A 71 -11.89 -10.47 -11.40
N GLU A 72 -12.05 -11.48 -12.26
CA GLU A 72 -11.56 -12.83 -11.97
C GLU A 72 -10.04 -12.97 -12.20
N ASN A 73 -9.43 -12.04 -12.94
CA ASN A 73 -7.98 -12.02 -13.13
C ASN A 73 -7.31 -11.30 -11.96
N TRP A 74 -6.36 -11.98 -11.29
CA TRP A 74 -5.65 -11.41 -10.16
C TRP A 74 -4.85 -10.15 -10.54
N GLU A 75 -4.36 -10.03 -11.79
CA GLU A 75 -3.61 -8.86 -12.27
C GLU A 75 -4.47 -7.60 -12.36
N ASP A 76 -5.79 -7.76 -12.49
CA ASP A 76 -6.75 -6.66 -12.50
C ASP A 76 -7.16 -6.27 -11.05
N ILE A 77 -7.00 -7.19 -10.09
CA ILE A 77 -7.25 -6.94 -8.66
C ILE A 77 -6.03 -6.30 -8.00
N TRP A 78 -4.85 -6.84 -8.27
CA TRP A 78 -3.58 -6.46 -7.63
C TRP A 78 -2.78 -5.58 -8.58
N ALA A 79 -2.97 -4.28 -8.45
CA ALA A 79 -2.29 -3.29 -9.26
C ALA A 79 -0.80 -3.22 -8.90
N ASP A 80 0.04 -3.39 -9.92
CA ASP A 80 1.47 -3.08 -9.84
C ASP A 80 1.62 -1.60 -9.47
N THR A 81 2.36 -1.28 -8.43
CA THR A 81 2.51 0.08 -7.92
C THR A 81 3.94 0.28 -7.45
N CYS A 82 4.46 1.49 -7.58
CA CYS A 82 5.72 1.83 -6.94
C CYS A 82 5.60 3.02 -6.00
N GLU A 83 6.32 2.97 -4.88
CA GLU A 83 6.62 4.12 -4.04
C GLU A 83 7.84 4.84 -4.60
N ILE A 84 7.65 6.09 -5.02
CA ILE A 84 8.75 6.96 -5.42
C ILE A 84 9.05 7.86 -4.21
N LYS A 85 10.32 7.90 -3.82
CA LYS A 85 10.81 8.80 -2.76
C LYS A 85 11.91 9.68 -3.31
N LEU A 86 11.89 10.95 -2.92
CA LEU A 86 12.83 11.95 -3.35
C LEU A 86 13.35 12.75 -2.18
N GLN A 87 14.67 12.89 -2.11
CA GLN A 87 15.30 13.82 -1.20
C GLN A 87 15.33 15.21 -1.85
N LEU A 88 14.58 16.16 -1.30
CA LEU A 88 14.55 17.53 -1.78
C LEU A 88 15.66 18.36 -1.11
N ALA A 89 16.25 19.28 -1.86
CA ALA A 89 17.24 20.21 -1.32
C ALA A 89 16.60 21.29 -0.43
N VAL A 90 15.38 21.72 -0.78
CA VAL A 90 14.62 22.76 -0.09
C VAL A 90 13.27 22.22 0.37
N PRO A 91 12.72 22.72 1.49
CA PRO A 91 11.37 22.37 1.90
C PRO A 91 10.36 22.89 0.86
N ILE A 92 9.29 22.13 0.67
CA ILE A 92 8.18 22.49 -0.20
C ILE A 92 6.92 22.67 0.63
N LYS A 93 5.97 23.44 0.09
CA LYS A 93 4.60 23.44 0.59
C LYS A 93 3.80 22.49 -0.29
N LEU A 94 3.28 21.42 0.30
CA LEU A 94 2.41 20.48 -0.40
C LEU A 94 0.98 21.01 -0.37
N GLU A 95 0.40 21.26 -1.56
CA GLU A 95 -0.99 21.74 -1.69
C GLU A 95 -1.96 20.64 -2.13
N SER A 96 -1.45 19.51 -2.64
CA SER A 96 -2.27 18.36 -3.03
C SER A 96 -2.90 17.71 -1.80
N LYS A 97 -4.16 17.32 -1.92
CA LYS A 97 -4.80 16.48 -0.90
C LYS A 97 -4.28 15.04 -1.00
N ASP A 98 -4.22 14.36 0.13
CA ASP A 98 -3.85 12.94 0.22
C ASP A 98 -4.79 12.03 -0.59
N THR A 99 -6.04 12.44 -0.78
CA THR A 99 -7.05 11.72 -1.56
C THR A 99 -7.01 11.98 -3.07
N GLU A 100 -6.20 12.92 -3.57
CA GLU A 100 -6.19 13.27 -5.00
C GLU A 100 -5.51 12.20 -5.86
N LEU A 101 -6.16 11.84 -6.97
CA LEU A 101 -5.60 11.00 -8.03
C LEU A 101 -5.15 11.88 -9.19
N ILE A 102 -3.84 11.99 -9.39
CA ILE A 102 -3.24 12.87 -10.39
C ILE A 102 -2.73 12.03 -11.56
N ARG A 103 -3.28 12.26 -12.75
CA ARG A 103 -2.87 11.51 -13.94
C ARG A 103 -1.67 12.17 -14.61
N THR A 104 -0.67 11.37 -14.97
CA THR A 104 0.58 11.86 -15.59
C THR A 104 0.88 11.17 -16.92
N PHE A 105 1.52 11.93 -17.81
CA PHE A 105 2.06 11.44 -19.09
C PHE A 105 3.54 11.07 -18.99
N ALA A 106 4.14 11.15 -17.80
CA ALA A 106 5.54 10.82 -17.55
C ALA A 106 5.90 9.43 -18.08
N ARG A 107 7.13 9.30 -18.59
CA ARG A 107 7.62 8.07 -19.22
C ARG A 107 8.97 7.68 -18.66
N ASP A 108 9.06 6.44 -18.17
CA ASP A 108 10.35 5.85 -17.84
C ASP A 108 11.03 5.32 -19.10
N LYS A 109 12.09 6.00 -19.56
CA LYS A 109 12.92 5.49 -20.67
C LYS A 109 13.83 4.32 -20.25
N SER A 110 13.96 4.05 -18.96
CA SER A 110 14.73 2.91 -18.45
C SER A 110 13.96 1.59 -18.43
N TRP A 111 12.66 1.61 -18.73
CA TRP A 111 11.86 0.41 -18.89
C TRP A 111 12.14 -0.24 -20.25
N ASN A 112 12.53 -1.51 -20.22
CA ASN A 112 12.95 -2.30 -21.38
C ASN A 112 11.89 -3.29 -21.89
N GLY A 113 10.67 -3.24 -21.35
CA GLY A 113 9.57 -4.14 -21.72
C GLY A 113 9.47 -5.41 -20.88
N GLU A 114 10.28 -5.57 -19.82
CA GLU A 114 10.13 -6.68 -18.88
C GLU A 114 8.74 -6.68 -18.20
N SER A 115 8.16 -7.87 -18.09
CA SER A 115 6.91 -8.12 -17.36
C SER A 115 7.13 -8.03 -15.85
N SER A 116 6.05 -7.75 -15.12
CA SER A 116 5.92 -7.69 -13.64
C SER A 116 7.07 -8.29 -12.82
N TYR A 117 7.57 -7.51 -11.85
CA TYR A 117 8.63 -7.89 -10.92
C TYR A 117 8.16 -8.98 -9.93
N LEU A 118 8.07 -10.24 -10.37
CA LEU A 118 7.78 -11.36 -9.49
C LEU A 118 9.07 -12.12 -9.09
N PRO A 119 9.21 -12.54 -7.82
CA PRO A 119 8.28 -12.31 -6.72
C PRO A 119 8.29 -10.83 -6.26
N SER A 120 7.15 -10.32 -5.82
CA SER A 120 6.95 -8.89 -5.50
C SER A 120 6.43 -8.70 -4.08
N LYS A 121 6.64 -7.50 -3.53
CA LYS A 121 6.05 -7.09 -2.26
C LYS A 121 4.52 -7.08 -2.37
N CYS A 122 3.81 -7.56 -1.35
CA CYS A 122 2.37 -7.33 -1.20
C CYS A 122 2.14 -6.29 -0.11
N VAL A 123 1.40 -5.24 -0.44
CA VAL A 123 1.10 -4.13 0.45
C VAL A 123 -0.40 -3.89 0.50
N VAL A 124 -0.94 -3.85 1.71
CA VAL A 124 -2.28 -3.33 1.98
C VAL A 124 -2.11 -1.87 2.42
N VAL A 125 -2.77 -0.96 1.70
CA VAL A 125 -2.88 0.44 2.11
C VAL A 125 -4.20 0.62 2.82
N ALA A 126 -4.15 1.21 4.02
CA ALA A 126 -5.29 1.32 4.91
C ALA A 126 -5.50 2.78 5.34
N ASP A 127 -6.68 3.32 5.08
CA ASP A 127 -7.12 4.64 5.58
C ASP A 127 -8.07 4.47 6.74
N PHE A 128 -7.94 5.32 7.76
CA PHE A 128 -8.78 5.27 8.96
C PHE A 128 -9.66 6.51 9.06
N TYR A 129 -10.88 6.35 9.57
CA TYR A 129 -11.82 7.47 9.66
C TYR A 129 -11.41 8.49 10.74
N SER A 130 -10.70 8.04 11.79
CA SER A 130 -10.22 8.89 12.88
C SER A 130 -8.76 8.60 13.29
N PRO A 131 -8.02 9.59 13.85
CA PRO A 131 -6.70 9.37 14.44
C PRO A 131 -6.72 8.32 15.57
N GLU A 132 -7.81 8.25 16.33
CA GLU A 132 -8.01 7.28 17.41
C GLU A 132 -8.11 5.86 16.87
N SER A 133 -8.89 5.64 15.80
CA SER A 133 -9.03 4.37 15.11
C SER A 133 -7.68 3.93 14.54
N LEU A 134 -6.93 4.84 13.90
CA LEU A 134 -5.57 4.54 13.42
C LEU A 134 -4.62 4.13 14.55
N ALA A 135 -4.58 4.90 15.64
CA ALA A 135 -3.65 4.62 16.74
C ALA A 135 -3.92 3.25 17.37
N LYS A 136 -5.21 2.92 17.53
CA LYS A 136 -5.65 1.59 17.98
C LYS A 136 -5.29 0.51 16.98
N ALA A 137 -5.60 0.70 15.71
CA ALA A 137 -5.34 -0.27 14.66
C ALA A 137 -3.86 -0.56 14.51
N LYS A 138 -3.00 0.47 14.53
CA LYS A 138 -1.55 0.32 14.50
C LYS A 138 -1.04 -0.60 15.62
N LYS A 139 -1.51 -0.38 16.87
CA LYS A 139 -1.15 -1.22 18.01
C LYS A 139 -1.57 -2.69 17.83
N ILE A 140 -2.77 -2.93 17.29
CA ILE A 140 -3.27 -4.29 17.03
C ILE A 140 -2.50 -4.95 15.88
N LEU A 141 -2.33 -4.26 14.76
CA LEU A 141 -1.66 -4.76 13.56
C LEU A 141 -0.18 -5.07 13.80
N ASP A 142 0.53 -4.24 14.58
CA ASP A 142 1.92 -4.50 15.00
C ASP A 142 2.07 -5.84 15.75
N ARG A 143 1.03 -6.26 16.47
CA ARG A 143 1.01 -7.53 17.20
C ARG A 143 0.47 -8.69 16.36
N VAL A 144 -0.42 -8.42 15.42
CA VAL A 144 -0.93 -9.41 14.46
C VAL A 144 0.21 -10.03 13.64
N GLY A 145 1.25 -9.26 13.31
CA GLY A 145 2.43 -9.80 12.64
C GLY A 145 3.16 -10.91 13.43
N LYS A 146 2.94 -10.99 14.75
CA LYS A 146 3.52 -12.01 15.63
C LYS A 146 2.65 -13.27 15.74
N LEU A 147 1.44 -13.27 15.18
CA LEU A 147 0.55 -14.44 15.22
C LEU A 147 1.15 -15.64 14.51
N ARG A 148 2.02 -15.42 13.52
CA ARG A 148 2.76 -16.50 12.84
C ARG A 148 3.47 -17.42 13.84
N GLU A 149 4.14 -16.84 14.83
CA GLU A 149 4.98 -17.57 15.79
C GLU A 149 4.24 -17.88 17.10
N ASN A 150 3.14 -17.19 17.37
CA ASN A 150 2.45 -17.30 18.64
C ASN A 150 0.92 -17.23 18.49
N ALA A 151 0.30 -18.40 18.36
CA ALA A 151 -1.15 -18.56 18.35
C ALA A 151 -1.83 -18.13 19.67
N SER A 152 -1.11 -18.09 20.81
CA SER A 152 -1.69 -17.66 22.09
C SER A 152 -2.09 -16.18 22.09
N LEU A 153 -1.51 -15.38 21.18
CA LEU A 153 -1.87 -13.96 21.03
C LEU A 153 -3.31 -13.76 20.54
N ILE A 154 -3.97 -14.77 19.97
CA ILE A 154 -5.35 -14.64 19.46
C ILE A 154 -6.30 -14.19 20.58
N ASP A 155 -6.24 -14.83 21.74
CA ASP A 155 -7.11 -14.50 22.88
C ASP A 155 -6.79 -13.11 23.44
N GLU A 156 -5.50 -12.77 23.53
CA GLU A 156 -5.05 -11.46 24.00
C GLU A 156 -5.53 -10.35 23.06
N LEU A 157 -5.33 -10.50 21.75
CA LEU A 157 -5.75 -9.51 20.75
C LEU A 157 -7.26 -9.32 20.77
N HIS A 158 -8.03 -10.41 20.81
CA HIS A 158 -9.48 -10.32 20.88
C HIS A 158 -9.96 -9.65 22.17
N SER A 159 -9.28 -9.86 23.30
CA SER A 159 -9.64 -9.18 24.55
C SER A 159 -9.45 -7.65 24.49
N GLU A 160 -8.50 -7.16 23.70
CA GLU A 160 -8.28 -5.71 23.50
C GLU A 160 -9.29 -5.09 22.53
N VAL A 161 -9.81 -5.90 21.60
CA VAL A 161 -10.83 -5.50 20.62
C VAL A 161 -11.98 -6.51 20.56
N PRO A 162 -12.81 -6.60 21.63
CA PRO A 162 -13.81 -7.66 21.76
C PRO A 162 -14.96 -7.57 20.75
N TYR A 163 -15.12 -6.43 20.09
CA TYR A 163 -16.09 -6.23 19.01
C TYR A 163 -15.60 -6.82 17.68
N VAL A 164 -14.30 -7.01 17.49
CA VAL A 164 -13.73 -7.67 16.31
C VAL A 164 -13.92 -9.18 16.44
N PRO A 165 -14.48 -9.88 15.43
CA PRO A 165 -14.67 -11.33 15.51
C PRO A 165 -13.35 -12.09 15.72
N LYS A 166 -13.29 -12.93 16.76
CA LYS A 166 -12.10 -13.75 17.07
C LYS A 166 -11.64 -14.58 15.87
N GLN A 167 -12.56 -15.04 15.03
CA GLN A 167 -12.25 -15.83 13.84
C GLN A 167 -11.35 -15.09 12.85
N LEU A 168 -11.32 -13.75 12.82
CA LEU A 168 -10.41 -13.02 11.93
C LEU A 168 -8.94 -13.22 12.33
N PHE A 169 -8.62 -13.16 13.62
CA PHE A 169 -7.26 -13.46 14.09
C PHE A 169 -6.86 -14.90 13.81
N THR A 170 -7.80 -15.85 13.95
CA THR A 170 -7.59 -17.25 13.57
C THR A 170 -7.31 -17.39 12.07
N LYS A 171 -8.09 -16.75 11.20
CA LYS A 171 -7.87 -16.77 9.74
C LYS A 171 -6.52 -16.19 9.36
N ILE A 172 -6.07 -15.12 10.01
CA ILE A 172 -4.74 -14.55 9.76
C ILE A 172 -3.65 -15.55 10.17
N HIS A 173 -3.77 -16.17 11.34
CA HIS A 173 -2.82 -17.20 11.77
C HIS A 173 -2.78 -18.41 10.81
N GLU A 174 -3.94 -18.91 10.39
CA GLU A 174 -4.05 -20.00 9.41
C GLU A 174 -3.43 -19.61 8.06
N ALA A 175 -3.65 -18.38 7.58
CA ALA A 175 -3.05 -17.89 6.35
C ALA A 175 -1.51 -17.82 6.45
N TYR A 176 -0.96 -17.47 7.62
CA TYR A 176 0.48 -17.56 7.85
C TYR A 176 1.00 -19.00 7.76
N LEU A 177 0.34 -19.96 8.41
CA LEU A 177 0.74 -21.37 8.38
C LEU A 177 0.67 -21.97 6.97
N GLU A 178 -0.36 -21.60 6.21
CA GLU A 178 -0.51 -22.01 4.81
C GLU A 178 0.67 -21.51 3.97
N LEU A 179 1.08 -20.24 4.14
CA LEU A 179 2.24 -19.67 3.45
C LEU A 179 3.56 -20.40 3.78
N GLU A 180 3.77 -20.80 5.03
CA GLU A 180 4.97 -21.57 5.42
C GLU A 180 5.07 -22.91 4.69
N THR A 181 3.93 -23.51 4.38
CA THR A 181 3.84 -24.80 3.69
C THR A 181 4.29 -24.69 2.23
N TYR A 182 4.02 -23.55 1.57
CA TYR A 182 4.31 -23.36 0.14
C TYR A 182 5.61 -22.61 -0.16
N GLN A 183 6.03 -21.67 0.70
CA GLN A 183 7.17 -20.78 0.44
C GLN A 183 8.33 -21.00 1.43
N GLY A 184 8.26 -22.05 2.26
CA GLY A 184 9.22 -22.29 3.34
C GLY A 184 9.19 -21.18 4.40
N LYS A 185 10.24 -21.08 5.23
CA LYS A 185 10.40 -20.00 6.21
C LYS A 185 10.83 -18.68 5.57
N THR A 186 10.22 -18.30 4.45
CA THR A 186 10.42 -16.96 3.91
C THR A 186 9.74 -15.97 4.87
N PRO A 187 10.42 -14.88 5.27
CA PRO A 187 9.89 -13.93 6.24
C PRO A 187 8.80 -13.07 5.60
N SER A 188 7.56 -13.56 5.56
CA SER A 188 6.41 -12.69 5.69
C SER A 188 6.42 -12.16 7.12
N GLU A 189 6.80 -10.90 7.27
CA GLU A 189 6.71 -10.14 8.51
C GLU A 189 5.76 -8.98 8.21
N LEU A 190 4.54 -9.03 8.76
CA LEU A 190 3.65 -7.90 8.67
C LEU A 190 4.33 -6.73 9.38
N SER A 191 4.71 -5.72 8.61
CA SER A 191 5.26 -4.48 9.12
C SER A 191 4.29 -3.33 8.85
N VAL A 192 4.10 -2.50 9.86
CA VAL A 192 3.14 -1.40 9.85
C VAL A 192 3.91 -0.09 9.89
N ARG A 193 3.71 0.75 8.88
CA ARG A 193 4.25 2.11 8.86
C ARG A 193 3.14 3.11 8.64
N GLN A 194 3.07 4.13 9.48
CA GLN A 194 2.21 5.28 9.21
C GLN A 194 2.85 6.15 8.14
N ARG A 195 2.07 6.58 7.15
CA ARG A 195 2.59 7.42 6.07
C ARG A 195 2.85 8.83 6.59
N ALA A 196 4.06 9.34 6.35
CA ALA A 196 4.43 10.69 6.76
C ALA A 196 3.51 11.71 6.07
N GLY A 197 3.11 12.78 6.77
CA GLY A 197 2.23 13.81 6.20
C GLY A 197 0.78 13.37 5.89
N VAL A 198 0.46 12.08 5.95
CA VAL A 198 -0.89 11.51 5.73
C VAL A 198 -1.33 10.84 7.03
N PRO A 199 -1.84 11.63 8.00
CA PRO A 199 -1.93 11.20 9.40
C PRO A 199 -2.89 10.04 9.64
N LYS A 200 -3.79 9.75 8.69
CA LYS A 200 -4.81 8.71 8.77
C LYS A 200 -4.52 7.47 7.93
N GLN A 201 -3.34 7.37 7.32
CA GLN A 201 -2.99 6.24 6.46
C GLN A 201 -1.87 5.36 7.05
N LEU A 202 -2.09 4.04 7.00
CA LEU A 202 -1.09 3.01 7.28
C LEU A 202 -0.73 2.26 5.99
N ILE A 203 0.56 1.94 5.88
CA ILE A 203 1.12 1.06 4.86
C ILE A 203 1.48 -0.25 5.55
N LEU A 204 0.81 -1.33 5.16
CA LEU A 204 0.94 -2.66 5.74
C LEU A 204 1.68 -3.57 4.74
N TYR A 205 2.98 -3.73 4.95
CA TYR A 205 3.77 -4.66 4.13
C TYR A 205 3.63 -6.07 4.69
N LEU A 206 3.21 -7.02 3.85
CA LEU A 206 2.90 -8.40 4.28
C LEU A 206 4.03 -9.39 4.01
N GLY A 207 4.92 -9.08 3.08
CA GLY A 207 5.95 -10.00 2.58
C GLY A 207 6.21 -9.84 1.08
N VAL A 208 7.11 -10.67 0.58
CA VAL A 208 7.40 -10.83 -0.86
C VAL A 208 6.83 -12.17 -1.32
N PHE A 209 6.00 -12.15 -2.37
CA PHE A 209 5.24 -13.32 -2.81
C PHE A 209 5.36 -13.53 -4.33
N ASP A 210 5.25 -14.78 -4.76
CA ASP A 210 5.21 -15.19 -6.15
C ASP A 210 3.78 -15.10 -6.74
N GLN A 211 3.65 -15.42 -8.04
CA GLN A 211 2.38 -15.37 -8.75
C GLN A 211 1.29 -16.22 -8.07
N LYS A 212 1.68 -17.37 -7.53
CA LYS A 212 0.77 -18.34 -6.92
C LYS A 212 -0.03 -17.73 -5.77
N PHE A 213 0.62 -16.94 -4.91
CA PHE A 213 -0.06 -16.24 -3.82
C PHE A 213 -1.24 -15.38 -4.29
N PHE A 214 -1.05 -14.63 -5.38
CA PHE A 214 -2.08 -13.74 -5.93
C PHE A 214 -3.18 -14.52 -6.65
N ILE A 215 -2.83 -15.54 -7.43
CA ILE A 215 -3.79 -16.45 -8.07
C ILE A 215 -4.67 -17.16 -7.04
N ASP A 216 -4.08 -17.61 -5.92
CA ASP A 216 -4.79 -18.29 -4.83
C ASP A 216 -5.56 -17.29 -3.92
N GLY A 217 -5.74 -16.04 -4.38
CA GLY A 217 -6.61 -15.03 -3.80
C GLY A 217 -5.99 -14.20 -2.68
N ALA A 218 -4.66 -14.26 -2.49
CA ALA A 218 -3.90 -13.46 -1.52
C ALA A 218 -4.52 -13.49 -0.11
N LYS A 219 -4.85 -14.70 0.38
CA LYS A 219 -5.65 -14.92 1.61
C LYS A 219 -5.19 -14.11 2.83
N LEU A 220 -3.87 -14.01 3.05
CA LEU A 220 -3.32 -13.20 4.15
C LEU A 220 -3.68 -11.73 3.99
N ALA A 221 -3.52 -11.17 2.80
CA ALA A 221 -3.84 -9.77 2.52
C ALA A 221 -5.33 -9.48 2.67
N LYS A 222 -6.19 -10.41 2.23
CA LYS A 222 -7.63 -10.33 2.43
C LYS A 222 -8.00 -10.35 3.93
N ALA A 223 -7.46 -11.29 4.70
CA ALA A 223 -7.75 -11.38 6.13
C ALA A 223 -7.24 -10.15 6.92
N VAL A 224 -6.09 -9.58 6.53
CA VAL A 224 -5.61 -8.31 7.08
C VAL A 224 -6.51 -7.14 6.68
N SER A 225 -7.01 -7.11 5.45
CA SER A 225 -7.95 -6.07 4.99
C SER A 225 -9.28 -6.15 5.76
N ASP A 226 -9.84 -7.36 5.92
CA ASP A 226 -11.04 -7.60 6.74
C ASP A 226 -10.84 -7.09 8.19
N LEU A 227 -9.64 -7.33 8.76
CA LEU A 227 -9.30 -6.80 10.08
C LEU A 227 -9.21 -5.26 10.10
N VAL A 228 -8.68 -4.62 9.06
CA VAL A 228 -8.66 -3.16 8.94
C VAL A 228 -10.09 -2.59 8.96
N TYR A 229 -11.02 -3.20 8.24
CA TYR A 229 -12.44 -2.80 8.24
C TYR A 229 -13.05 -2.86 9.65
N GLU A 230 -12.86 -3.97 10.34
CA GLU A 230 -13.33 -4.12 11.73
C GLU A 230 -12.62 -3.17 12.69
N LEU A 231 -11.47 -2.60 12.33
CA LEU A 231 -10.74 -1.59 13.11
C LEU A 231 -11.09 -0.16 12.70
N ASP A 232 -12.22 0.05 12.02
CA ASP A 232 -12.74 1.37 11.62
C ASP A 232 -11.81 2.08 10.62
N GLY A 233 -11.35 1.32 9.63
CA GLY A 233 -10.67 1.81 8.44
C GLY A 233 -11.22 1.18 7.16
N THR A 234 -10.60 1.52 6.04
CA THR A 234 -10.87 0.93 4.73
C THR A 234 -9.55 0.65 4.01
N THR A 235 -9.57 -0.29 3.08
CA THR A 235 -8.44 -0.62 2.22
C THR A 235 -8.71 -0.30 0.75
N THR A 236 -9.75 0.48 0.47
CA THR A 236 -10.09 0.92 -0.88
C THR A 236 -10.12 2.45 -0.91
N TRP A 237 -9.61 3.02 -2.00
CA TRP A 237 -9.56 4.48 -2.16
C TRP A 237 -10.95 5.13 -2.17
N ASN A 238 -11.94 4.47 -2.79
CA ASN A 238 -13.25 5.05 -3.08
C ASN A 238 -14.12 5.24 -1.83
N GLU A 239 -14.02 4.36 -0.83
CA GLU A 239 -14.90 4.36 0.34
C GLU A 239 -14.69 5.55 1.29
N THR A 240 -13.55 6.25 1.21
CA THR A 240 -13.36 7.51 1.95
C THR A 240 -13.92 8.72 1.21
N THR A 241 -14.20 8.61 -0.09
CA THR A 241 -14.65 9.72 -0.96
C THR A 241 -16.12 9.64 -1.36
N ASP A 242 -16.76 8.47 -1.22
CA ASP A 242 -18.20 8.28 -1.40
C ASP A 242 -18.88 7.70 -0.14
N PRO A 243 -19.36 8.56 0.78
CA PRO A 243 -20.02 8.11 2.02
C PRO A 243 -21.39 7.45 1.80
N TYR A 244 -21.88 7.35 0.56
CA TYR A 244 -23.23 6.83 0.25
C TYR A 244 -23.24 5.43 -0.38
N GLN A 245 -22.10 4.74 -0.50
CA GLN A 245 -22.09 3.39 -1.10
C GLN A 245 -22.87 2.33 -0.31
N TYR A 246 -23.27 2.62 0.93
CA TYR A 246 -24.07 1.72 1.76
C TYR A 246 -25.31 2.37 2.41
N SER A 247 -25.80 3.50 1.88
CA SER A 247 -27.08 4.12 2.29
C SER A 247 -28.23 3.80 1.35
#